data_AF-A0A7Y2BBP5-F1
#
_entry.id   AF-A0A7Y2BBP5-F1
#
_cell.length_a   1.000
_cell.length_b   1.000
_cell.length_c   1.000
_cell.angle_alpha   90.00
_cell.angle_beta   90.00
_cell.angle_gamma   90.00
#
_symmetry.space_group_name_H-M   'P 1'
#
loop_
_entity.id
_entity.type
_entity.pdbx_description
1 polymer ?
#
loop_
_entity_poly.entity_id
_entity_poly.type
_entity_poly.pdbx_seq_one_letter_code
_entity_poly.pdbx_strand_id
1 'polypeptide(L)' 'MSNFSQLKSELSEKDVKLVAVSKTKPTSDILNLYNQGQLIFGENRVQELVQKYEAL' A
#
# COMPACT_ATOMS: atom_id res chain seq x y z
N MET A 1 -10.30 -14.83 -3.96
CA MET A 1 -10.41 -13.36 -3.89
C MET A 1 -9.33 -12.85 -2.96
N SER A 2 -8.57 -11.82 -3.31
CA SER A 2 -7.53 -11.31 -2.41
C SER A 2 -8.21 -10.59 -1.24
N ASN A 3 -7.65 -10.69 -0.03
CA ASN A 3 -8.17 -10.00 1.16
C ASN A 3 -8.28 -8.47 0.94
N PHE A 4 -7.43 -7.92 0.07
CA PHE A 4 -7.42 -6.50 -0.26
C PHE A 4 -8.68 -6.02 -1.00
N SER A 5 -9.17 -6.75 -2.00
CA SER A 5 -10.35 -6.31 -2.77
C SER A 5 -11.61 -6.26 -1.91
N GLN A 6 -11.76 -7.21 -0.99
CA GLN A 6 -12.87 -7.23 -0.04
C GLN A 6 -12.78 -6.02 0.91
N LEU A 7 -11.62 -5.80 1.53
CA LEU A 7 -11.40 -4.65 2.42
C LEU A 7 -11.63 -3.31 1.69
N LYS A 8 -11.15 -3.18 0.45
CA LYS A 8 -11.36 -1.97 -0.36
C LYS A 8 -12.84 -1.71 -0.64
N SER A 9 -13.61 -2.76 -0.92
CA SER A 9 -15.07 -2.66 -1.10
C SER A 9 -15.75 -2.21 0.19
N GLU A 10 -15.44 -2.85 1.32
CA GLU A 10 -16.03 -2.53 2.63
C GLU A 10 -15.72 -1.11 3.11
N LEU A 11 -14.56 -0.57 2.73
CA LEU A 11 -14.15 0.79 3.07
C LEU A 11 -14.66 1.84 2.07
N SER A 12 -15.02 1.45 0.84
CA SER A 12 -15.49 2.39 -0.19
C SER A 12 -16.81 3.08 0.16
N GLU A 13 -17.63 2.46 1.00
CA GLU A 13 -18.90 3.00 1.50
C GLU A 13 -18.70 3.97 2.68
N LYS A 14 -17.47 4.14 3.16
CA LYS A 14 -17.12 4.95 4.33
C LYS A 14 -16.25 6.12 3.90
N ASP A 15 -16.44 7.28 4.52
CA ASP A 15 -15.57 8.45 4.32
C ASP A 15 -14.24 8.28 5.07
N VAL A 16 -13.43 7.31 4.63
CA VAL A 16 -12.16 6.93 5.25
C VAL A 16 -11.09 6.70 4.20
N LYS A 17 -9.83 6.93 4.58
CA LYS A 17 -8.67 6.66 3.73
C LYS A 17 -7.97 5.38 4.17
N LEU A 18 -7.77 4.46 3.23
CA LEU A 18 -6.97 3.26 3.45
C LEU A 18 -5.48 3.58 3.26
N VAL A 19 -4.69 3.48 4.33
CA VAL A 19 -3.22 3.65 4.30
C VAL A 19 -2.56 2.28 4.47
N ALA A 20 -1.88 1.79 3.44
CA ALA A 20 -1.17 0.52 3.48
C ALA A 20 0.20 0.69 4.16
N VAL A 21 0.42 0.04 5.29
CA VAL A 21 1.70 0.11 6.02
C VAL A 21 2.74 -0.77 5.33
N SER A 22 3.71 -0.15 4.65
CA SER A 22 4.71 -0.84 3.82
C SER A 22 6.07 -1.03 4.50
N LYS A 23 6.25 -0.53 5.72
CA LYS A 23 7.47 -0.75 6.52
C LYS A 23 7.81 -2.23 6.60
N THR A 24 9.08 -2.56 6.42
CA THR A 24 9.59 -3.94 6.41
C THR A 24 8.97 -4.87 5.35
N LYS A 25 8.25 -4.35 4.35
CA LYS A 25 7.74 -5.13 3.20
C LYS A 25 8.61 -4.93 1.96
N PRO A 26 8.79 -5.99 1.14
CA PRO A 26 9.54 -5.88 -0.10
C PRO A 26 8.79 -5.03 -1.14
N THR A 27 9.53 -4.45 -2.08
CA THR A 27 8.97 -3.65 -3.19
C THR A 27 7.94 -4.42 -4.03
N SER A 28 8.09 -5.75 -4.16
CA SER A 28 7.12 -6.61 -4.84
C SER A 28 5.72 -6.57 -4.24
N ASP A 29 5.60 -6.47 -2.91
CA ASP A 29 4.31 -6.39 -2.23
C ASP A 29 3.65 -5.03 -2.46
N ILE A 30 4.47 -3.96 -2.52
CA ILE A 30 4.02 -2.61 -2.84
C ILE A 30 3.51 -2.57 -4.28
N LEU A 31 4.26 -3.11 -5.25
CA LEU A 31 3.86 -3.22 -6.65
C LEU A 31 2.56 -4.01 -6.83
N ASN A 32 2.41 -5.13 -6.10
CA ASN A 32 1.19 -5.94 -6.16
C ASN A 32 -0.05 -5.14 -5.72
N LEU A 33 0.05 -4.39 -4.62
CA LEU A 33 -1.05 -3.53 -4.16
C LEU A 33 -1.27 -2.32 -5.06
N TYR A 34 -0.20 -1.73 -5.58
CA TYR A 34 -0.25 -0.64 -6.55
C TYR A 34 -1.02 -1.06 -7.81
N ASN A 35 -0.72 -2.24 -8.35
CA ASN A 35 -1.43 -2.80 -9.51
C ASN A 35 -2.91 -3.13 -9.21
N GLN A 36 -3.30 -3.27 -7.94
CA GLN A 36 -4.68 -3.38 -7.48
C GLN A 36 -5.33 -2.01 -7.19
N GLY A 37 -4.63 -0.91 -7.51
CA GLY A 37 -5.09 0.47 -7.35
C GLY A 37 -4.98 1.01 -5.92
N GLN A 38 -4.10 0.47 -5.09
CA GLN A 38 -3.70 1.10 -3.83
C GLN A 38 -2.65 2.17 -4.12
N LEU A 39 -2.92 3.42 -3.73
CA LEU A 39 -2.00 4.54 -3.98
C LEU A 39 -1.36 5.09 -2.71
N ILE A 40 -1.99 4.85 -1.55
CA ILE A 40 -1.58 5.47 -0.29
C ILE A 40 -0.83 4.43 0.55
N PHE A 41 0.45 4.69 0.76
CA PHE A 41 1.35 3.85 1.57
C PHE A 41 1.95 4.65 2.73
N GLY A 42 2.22 3.96 3.83
CA GLY A 42 2.79 4.52 5.05
C GLY A 42 4.13 3.88 5.39
N GLU A 43 5.16 4.72 5.49
CA GLU A 43 6.51 4.36 5.93
C GLU A 43 6.91 5.15 7.17
N ASN A 44 7.63 4.51 8.09
CA ASN A 44 8.14 5.16 9.30
C ASN A 44 9.66 5.38 9.29
N ARG A 45 10.34 5.00 8.19
CA ARG A 45 11.79 5.13 8.01
C ARG A 45 12.09 5.82 6.68
N VAL A 46 12.76 6.96 6.74
CA VAL A 46 13.06 7.77 5.54
C VAL A 46 13.98 7.03 4.58
N GLN A 47 14.97 6.27 5.09
CA GLN A 47 15.91 5.52 4.26
C GLN A 47 15.20 4.42 3.46
N GLU A 48 14.27 3.68 4.09
CA GLU A 48 13.46 2.68 3.40
C GLU A 48 12.54 3.32 2.36
N LEU A 49 11.97 4.49 2.67
CA LEU A 49 11.14 5.25 1.71
C LEU A 49 11.94 5.67 0.49
N VAL A 50 13.13 6.26 0.67
CA VAL A 50 13.99 6.70 -0.44
C VAL A 50 14.40 5.51 -1.31
N GLN A 51 14.86 4.42 -0.70
CA GLN A 51 15.24 3.21 -1.43
C GLN A 51 14.08 2.61 -2.22
N LYS A 52 12.87 2.57 -1.65
CA LYS A 52 11.67 2.08 -2.35
C LYS A 52 11.27 3.01 -3.48
N TYR A 53 11.35 4.33 -3.28
CA TYR A 53 11.03 5.33 -4.29
C TYR A 53 11.98 5.26 -5.49
N GLU A 54 13.29 5.06 -5.27
CA GLU A 54 14.27 4.93 -6.35
C GLU A 54 14.14 3.61 -7.14
N ALA A 55 13.60 2.56 -6.50
CA ALA A 55 13.46 1.23 -7.10
C ALA A 55 12.11 0.99 -7.82
N LEU A 56 11.16 1.92 -7.70
CA LEU A 56 9.79 1.84 -8.25
C LEU A 56 9.62 2.82 -9.42
#